data_AF-A0AA88D1L4-F1
#
_entry.id   AF-A0AA88D1L4-F1
#
_cell.length_a   1.000
_cell.length_b   1.000
_cell.length_c   1.000
_cell.angle_alpha   90.00
_cell.angle_beta   90.00
_cell.angle_gamma   90.00
#
_symmetry.space_group_name_H-M   'P 1'
#
loop_
_entity.id
_entity.type
_entity.pdbx_description
1 polymer ?
#
loop_
_entity_poly.entity_id
_entity_poly.type
_entity_poly.pdbx_seq_one_letter_code
_entity_poly.pdbx_strand_id
1 'polypeptide(L)'
;MSLQLSKSFFKTLASTTSIFFFIVGNSQSAARQRERRRSKGYQQRHRDQPVRHNGSHAQSRGISASALPYKRTPPSWLKISSPDVEENICKFAKKGLTPSQIGVILRDSHGIAQVKSVTGSKILRILKAHGLAPEIPEDLYHLIKKAVSIRKHLERNRKDKDSKFRLILVESRIHRLARYYKKTKKLPPVWKYESTTASTLVA
;
A
#
# COMPACT_ATOMS: atom_id res chain seq x y z
N MET A 1 -75.99 61.81 -30.41
CA MET A 1 -75.33 61.57 -31.72
C MET A 1 -74.70 60.20 -31.68
N SER A 2 -75.11 59.37 -32.63
CA SER A 2 -74.79 57.95 -32.81
C SER A 2 -73.29 57.65 -32.87
N LEU A 3 -72.87 56.45 -32.44
CA LEU A 3 -72.40 55.41 -33.37
C LEU A 3 -72.02 54.11 -32.63
N GLN A 4 -72.12 53.03 -33.41
CA GLN A 4 -72.20 51.64 -33.01
C GLN A 4 -70.85 50.97 -32.72
N LEU A 5 -70.99 49.81 -32.06
CA LEU A 5 -70.10 48.65 -32.03
C LEU A 5 -69.15 48.48 -33.23
N SER A 6 -67.92 48.04 -32.94
CA SER A 6 -67.28 46.99 -33.73
C SER A 6 -66.30 46.16 -32.90
N LYS A 7 -66.24 44.89 -33.27
CA LYS A 7 -65.58 43.75 -32.64
C LYS A 7 -64.09 43.74 -32.97
N SER A 8 -63.25 43.47 -31.99
CA SER A 8 -61.93 42.84 -32.16
C SER A 8 -61.49 42.26 -30.80
N PHE A 9 -62.18 41.25 -30.28
CA PHE A 9 -61.88 39.84 -30.54
C PHE A 9 -60.48 39.61 -31.18
N PHE A 10 -59.64 38.86 -30.45
CA PHE A 10 -58.37 38.31 -30.88
C PHE A 10 -57.22 39.31 -31.10
N LYS A 11 -56.45 39.63 -30.04
CA LYS A 11 -54.97 39.77 -30.08
C LYS A 11 -54.40 40.23 -28.73
N THR A 12 -54.53 39.43 -27.67
CA THR A 12 -53.74 39.61 -26.44
C THR A 12 -53.61 38.29 -25.67
N LEU A 13 -53.27 37.21 -26.37
CA LEU A 13 -52.93 35.91 -25.75
C LEU A 13 -51.83 35.23 -26.59
N ALA A 14 -50.70 35.90 -26.75
CA ALA A 14 -49.51 35.32 -27.37
C ALA A 14 -48.24 36.01 -26.85
N SER A 15 -48.04 36.06 -25.53
CA SER A 15 -46.76 36.54 -24.96
C SER A 15 -46.39 35.92 -23.60
N THR A 16 -46.96 34.77 -23.22
CA THR A 16 -46.62 34.11 -21.94
C THR A 16 -46.48 32.59 -22.04
N THR A 17 -46.69 31.98 -23.21
CA THR A 17 -46.56 30.53 -23.44
C THR A 17 -45.32 30.12 -24.22
N SER A 18 -44.32 31.00 -24.36
CA SER A 18 -43.03 30.66 -24.99
C SER A 18 -41.84 30.66 -24.00
N ILE A 19 -41.97 31.29 -22.83
CA ILE A 19 -40.90 31.33 -21.82
C ILE A 19 -40.92 30.09 -20.90
N PHE A 20 -42.09 29.45 -20.74
CA PHE A 20 -42.21 28.29 -19.83
C PHE A 20 -41.70 26.97 -20.42
N PHE A 21 -41.61 26.83 -21.75
CA PHE A 21 -41.10 25.61 -22.39
C PHE A 21 -39.58 25.58 -22.54
N PHE A 22 -38.89 26.71 -22.38
CA PHE A 22 -37.42 26.77 -22.47
C PHE A 22 -36.71 26.43 -21.15
N ILE A 23 -37.40 26.56 -20.00
CA ILE A 23 -36.80 26.32 -18.67
C ILE A 23 -36.94 24.85 -18.22
N VAL A 24 -38.02 24.15 -18.60
CA VAL A 24 -38.25 22.76 -18.13
C VAL A 24 -37.51 21.72 -18.99
N GLY A 25 -37.25 22.00 -20.27
CA GLY A 25 -36.59 21.06 -21.19
C GLY A 25 -35.08 20.87 -20.99
N ASN A 26 -34.40 21.79 -20.32
CA ASN A 26 -32.93 21.77 -20.17
C ASN A 26 -32.46 21.07 -18.87
N SER A 27 -33.37 20.79 -17.94
CA SER A 27 -33.05 20.21 -16.63
C SER A 27 -32.77 18.69 -16.70
N GLN A 28 -33.52 17.94 -17.51
CA GLN A 28 -33.31 16.48 -17.63
C GLN A 28 -32.08 16.11 -18.48
N SER A 29 -31.75 16.92 -19.49
CA SER A 29 -30.61 16.71 -20.37
C SER A 29 -29.28 16.94 -19.65
N ALA A 30 -29.22 17.95 -18.77
CA ALA A 30 -28.04 18.23 -17.94
C ALA A 30 -27.81 17.17 -16.86
N ALA A 31 -28.88 16.61 -16.27
CA ALA A 31 -28.79 15.53 -15.30
C ALA A 31 -28.24 14.23 -15.93
N ARG A 32 -28.75 13.83 -17.11
CA ARG A 32 -28.23 12.67 -17.87
C ARG A 32 -26.78 12.85 -18.34
N GLN A 33 -26.37 14.06 -18.70
CA GLN A 33 -24.97 14.35 -19.04
C GLN A 33 -24.04 14.35 -17.81
N ARG A 34 -24.52 14.78 -16.64
CA ARG A 34 -23.79 14.67 -15.36
C ARG A 34 -23.62 13.22 -14.91
N GLU A 35 -24.65 12.38 -15.07
CA GLU A 35 -24.59 10.95 -14.75
C GLU A 35 -23.56 10.22 -15.64
N ARG A 36 -23.52 10.54 -16.96
CA ARG A 36 -22.52 10.00 -17.90
C ARG A 36 -21.09 10.47 -17.60
N ARG A 37 -20.89 11.70 -17.11
CA ARG A 37 -19.57 12.19 -16.65
C ARG A 37 -19.14 11.54 -15.34
N ARG A 38 -20.08 11.28 -14.41
CA ARG A 38 -19.82 10.54 -13.15
C ARG A 38 -19.45 9.08 -13.38
N SER A 39 -20.14 8.41 -14.30
CA SER A 39 -19.88 7.00 -14.64
C SER A 39 -18.59 6.81 -15.45
N LYS A 40 -18.26 7.71 -16.38
CA LYS A 40 -16.94 7.73 -17.05
C LYS A 40 -15.79 7.98 -16.05
N GLY A 41 -15.96 8.90 -15.09
CA GLY A 41 -14.96 9.16 -14.05
C GLY A 41 -14.75 8.00 -13.06
N TYR A 42 -15.75 7.12 -12.88
CA TYR A 42 -15.60 5.90 -12.08
C TYR A 42 -14.86 4.80 -12.84
N GLN A 43 -15.13 4.64 -14.15
CA GLN A 43 -14.40 3.71 -15.01
C GLN A 43 -12.95 4.14 -15.25
N GLN A 44 -12.66 5.45 -15.32
CA GLN A 44 -11.29 5.97 -15.44
C GLN A 44 -10.46 5.71 -14.17
N ARG A 45 -11.03 5.90 -12.97
CA ARG A 45 -10.31 5.73 -11.68
C ARG A 45 -9.83 4.29 -11.40
N HIS A 46 -10.37 3.30 -12.10
CA HIS A 46 -9.89 1.91 -12.02
C HIS A 46 -8.76 1.59 -13.00
N ARG A 47 -8.50 2.42 -14.04
CA ARG A 47 -7.34 2.26 -14.93
C ARG A 47 -6.07 2.91 -14.38
N ASP A 48 -6.22 3.89 -13.50
CA ASP A 48 -5.10 4.66 -12.95
C ASP A 48 -4.63 4.17 -11.57
N GLN A 49 -4.98 2.95 -11.16
CA GLN A 49 -4.32 2.37 -10.00
C GLN A 49 -2.88 2.04 -10.40
N PRO A 50 -1.85 2.62 -9.74
CA PRO A 50 -0.47 2.28 -10.03
C PRO A 50 -0.28 0.80 -9.72
N VAL A 51 -0.20 -0.01 -10.77
CA VAL A 51 0.10 -1.43 -10.66
C VAL A 51 1.41 -1.53 -9.90
N ARG A 52 1.38 -2.14 -8.71
CA ARG A 52 2.56 -2.23 -7.85
C ARG A 52 3.59 -3.09 -8.57
N HIS A 53 4.63 -2.45 -9.10
CA HIS A 53 5.75 -3.11 -9.73
C HIS A 53 6.52 -3.85 -8.64
N ASN A 54 6.33 -5.17 -8.53
CA ASN A 54 7.05 -6.01 -7.56
C ASN A 54 8.56 -6.10 -7.85
N GLY A 55 8.99 -5.70 -9.05
CA GLY A 55 10.39 -5.50 -9.41
C GLY A 55 10.67 -4.03 -9.72
N SER A 56 10.89 -3.17 -8.72
CA SER A 56 11.26 -1.76 -8.97
C SER A 56 12.53 -1.61 -9.85
N HIS A 57 13.33 -2.67 -9.98
CA HIS A 57 14.59 -2.71 -10.73
C HIS A 57 14.64 -3.92 -11.70
N ALA A 58 13.52 -4.62 -11.91
CA ALA A 58 13.45 -5.79 -12.79
C ALA A 58 12.38 -5.57 -13.87
N GLN A 59 12.63 -6.08 -15.07
CA GLN A 59 11.72 -5.93 -16.21
C GLN A 59 10.46 -6.82 -16.10
N SER A 60 10.53 -7.89 -15.32
CA SER A 60 9.45 -8.87 -15.13
C SER A 60 8.27 -8.31 -14.35
N ARG A 61 7.04 -8.60 -14.80
CA ARG A 61 5.77 -8.18 -14.17
C ARG A 61 5.07 -9.31 -13.40
N GLY A 62 5.79 -9.98 -12.50
CA GLY A 62 5.21 -11.06 -11.69
C GLY A 62 4.16 -10.57 -10.69
N ILE A 63 3.00 -11.25 -10.62
CA ILE A 63 1.86 -10.90 -9.75
C ILE A 63 1.66 -11.83 -8.55
N SER A 64 2.59 -12.75 -8.29
CA SER A 64 2.47 -13.74 -7.20
C SER A 64 2.55 -13.07 -5.82
N ALA A 65 1.47 -13.19 -5.05
CA ALA A 65 1.36 -12.69 -3.67
C ALA A 65 0.36 -13.54 -2.86
N SER A 66 0.48 -13.51 -1.54
CA SER A 66 -0.48 -14.17 -0.66
C SER A 66 -1.87 -13.51 -0.74
N ALA A 67 -2.92 -14.28 -0.98
CA ALA A 67 -4.30 -13.84 -0.89
C ALA A 67 -4.85 -14.12 0.52
N LEU A 68 -5.13 -13.06 1.28
CA LEU A 68 -5.68 -13.21 2.64
C LEU A 68 -7.16 -13.62 2.57
N PRO A 69 -7.63 -14.47 3.49
CA PRO A 69 -9.05 -14.81 3.57
C PRO A 69 -9.88 -13.56 3.89
N TYR A 70 -11.11 -13.54 3.38
CA TYR A 70 -12.05 -12.45 3.64
C TYR A 70 -12.38 -12.36 5.13
N LYS A 71 -12.70 -13.50 5.76
CA LYS A 71 -13.01 -13.60 7.18
C LYS A 71 -11.77 -13.27 8.00
N ARG A 72 -11.89 -12.26 8.88
CA ARG A 72 -10.79 -11.79 9.74
C ARG A 72 -10.81 -12.39 11.14
N THR A 73 -11.89 -13.05 11.54
CA THR A 73 -12.00 -13.72 12.84
C THR A 73 -11.15 -14.99 12.86
N PRO A 74 -10.60 -15.39 14.02
CA PRO A 74 -9.93 -16.67 14.13
C PRO A 74 -10.92 -17.82 13.89
N PRO A 75 -10.45 -18.97 13.39
CA PRO A 75 -11.28 -20.15 13.23
C PRO A 75 -11.63 -20.77 14.59
N SER A 76 -12.79 -21.42 14.69
CA SER A 76 -13.33 -21.97 15.95
C SER A 76 -12.53 -23.15 16.53
N TRP A 77 -11.76 -23.84 15.69
CA TRP A 77 -10.87 -24.94 16.09
C TRP A 77 -9.56 -24.45 16.72
N LEU A 78 -9.20 -23.17 16.54
CA LEU A 78 -8.01 -22.60 17.16
C LEU A 78 -8.31 -22.31 18.63
N LYS A 79 -7.78 -23.13 19.54
CA LYS A 79 -7.95 -22.99 21.00
C LYS A 79 -6.87 -22.15 21.68
N ILE A 80 -5.90 -21.66 20.92
CA ILE A 80 -4.79 -20.86 21.44
C ILE A 80 -5.30 -19.46 21.81
N SER A 81 -5.02 -19.02 23.03
CA SER A 81 -5.44 -17.70 23.51
C SER A 81 -4.48 -16.60 23.02
N SER A 82 -4.92 -15.35 23.04
CA SER A 82 -4.05 -14.21 22.68
C SER A 82 -2.75 -14.11 23.48
N PRO A 83 -2.72 -14.26 24.83
CA PRO A 83 -1.47 -14.17 25.60
C PRO A 83 -0.48 -15.30 25.24
N ASP A 84 -0.97 -16.51 24.97
CA ASP A 84 -0.10 -17.63 24.57
C ASP A 84 0.64 -17.33 23.24
N VAL A 85 -0.04 -16.63 22.31
CA VAL A 85 0.59 -16.21 21.05
C VAL A 85 1.68 -15.16 21.31
N GLU A 86 1.45 -14.23 22.23
CA GLU A 86 2.45 -13.21 22.59
C GLU A 86 3.68 -13.82 23.26
N GLU A 87 3.48 -14.79 24.16
CA GLU A 87 4.57 -15.53 24.79
C GLU A 87 5.41 -16.28 23.76
N ASN A 88 4.76 -16.99 22.83
CA ASN A 88 5.45 -17.68 21.74
C ASN A 88 6.25 -16.71 20.86
N ILE A 89 5.68 -15.56 20.51
CA ILE A 89 6.38 -14.51 19.75
C ILE A 89 7.63 -14.04 20.52
N CYS A 90 7.50 -13.78 21.82
CA CYS A 90 8.62 -13.34 22.64
C CYS A 90 9.71 -14.42 22.76
N LYS A 91 9.30 -15.69 22.91
CA LYS A 91 10.20 -16.85 22.95
C LYS A 91 11.00 -16.97 21.65
N PHE A 92 10.36 -16.83 20.50
CA PHE A 92 11.05 -16.88 19.21
C PHE A 92 11.93 -15.66 18.95
N ALA A 93 11.52 -14.48 19.40
CA ALA A 93 12.35 -13.28 19.31
C ALA A 93 13.62 -13.38 20.16
N LYS A 94 13.53 -13.95 21.37
CA LYS A 94 14.70 -14.23 22.23
C LYS A 94 15.68 -15.22 21.59
N LYS A 95 15.21 -16.11 20.70
CA LYS A 95 16.07 -16.99 19.88
C LYS A 95 16.75 -16.27 18.71
N GLY A 96 16.48 -14.98 18.49
CA GLY A 96 17.04 -14.18 17.40
C GLY A 96 16.32 -14.34 16.07
N LEU A 97 15.10 -14.89 16.05
CA LEU A 97 14.33 -15.06 14.82
C LEU A 97 13.72 -13.74 14.35
N THR A 98 13.68 -13.51 13.04
CA THR A 98 13.10 -12.28 12.50
C THR A 98 11.57 -12.31 12.55
N PRO A 99 10.90 -11.15 12.63
CA PRO A 99 9.43 -11.08 12.65
C PRO A 99 8.76 -11.82 11.48
N SER A 100 9.39 -11.81 10.30
CA SER A 100 8.91 -12.55 9.13
C SER A 100 9.01 -14.07 9.32
N GLN A 101 10.12 -14.57 9.87
CA GLN A 101 10.30 -15.99 10.20
C GLN A 101 9.36 -16.46 11.30
N ILE A 102 9.18 -15.64 12.34
CA ILE A 102 8.22 -15.91 13.44
C ILE A 102 6.82 -16.12 12.86
N GLY A 103 6.38 -15.25 11.95
CA GLY A 103 5.08 -15.39 11.30
C GLY A 103 4.91 -16.65 10.44
N VAL A 104 6.01 -17.20 9.91
CA VAL A 104 6.00 -18.48 9.18
C VAL A 104 5.89 -19.65 10.14
N ILE A 105 6.70 -19.67 11.21
CA ILE A 105 6.68 -20.74 12.22
C ILE A 105 5.33 -20.83 12.94
N LEU A 106 4.73 -19.67 13.25
CA LEU A 106 3.39 -19.64 13.86
C LEU A 106 2.33 -20.19 12.90
N ARG A 107 2.50 -20.02 11.59
CA ARG A 107 1.57 -20.56 10.59
C ARG A 107 1.75 -22.06 10.41
N ASP A 108 2.99 -22.51 10.24
CA ASP A 108 3.28 -23.87 9.79
C ASP A 108 3.27 -24.86 10.96
N SER A 109 3.76 -24.47 12.13
CA SER A 109 3.83 -25.37 13.30
C SER A 109 2.66 -25.21 14.27
N HIS A 110 2.12 -24.00 14.43
CA HIS A 110 1.07 -23.72 15.44
C HIS A 110 -0.33 -23.54 14.81
N GLY A 111 -0.44 -23.56 13.47
CA GLY A 111 -1.72 -23.38 12.76
C GLY A 111 -2.29 -21.97 12.83
N ILE A 112 -1.51 -20.97 13.28
CA ILE A 112 -1.96 -19.57 13.38
C ILE A 112 -1.75 -18.88 12.04
N ALA A 113 -2.79 -18.85 11.21
CA ALA A 113 -2.73 -18.26 9.88
C ALA A 113 -2.37 -16.77 9.89
N GLN A 114 -2.97 -15.99 10.81
CA GLN A 114 -2.75 -14.55 10.95
C GLN A 114 -2.71 -14.14 12.43
N VAL A 115 -1.56 -13.69 12.90
CA VAL A 115 -1.39 -13.18 14.28
C VAL A 115 -2.36 -12.04 14.58
N LYS A 116 -2.56 -11.11 13.62
CA LYS A 116 -3.49 -9.99 13.78
C LYS A 116 -4.94 -10.44 14.08
N SER A 117 -5.36 -11.58 13.56
CA SER A 117 -6.72 -12.09 13.78
C SER A 117 -6.94 -12.61 15.20
N VAL A 118 -5.89 -13.09 15.86
CA VAL A 118 -5.97 -13.63 17.22
C VAL A 118 -5.71 -12.53 18.24
N THR A 119 -4.61 -11.78 18.10
CA THR A 119 -4.13 -10.81 19.09
C THR A 119 -4.58 -9.37 18.81
N GLY A 120 -5.17 -9.09 17.65
CA GLY A 120 -5.52 -7.72 17.21
C GLY A 120 -4.32 -6.84 16.78
N SER A 121 -3.12 -7.16 17.23
CA SER A 121 -1.86 -6.47 16.91
C SER A 121 -0.98 -7.25 15.92
N LYS A 122 -0.08 -6.55 15.23
CA LYS A 122 0.93 -7.17 14.35
C LYS A 122 2.15 -7.58 15.19
N ILE A 123 2.89 -8.58 14.71
CA ILE A 123 4.13 -9.10 15.35
C ILE A 123 5.09 -7.97 15.75
N LEU A 124 5.42 -7.07 14.82
CA LEU A 124 6.32 -5.94 15.10
C LEU A 124 5.81 -4.98 16.20
N ARG A 125 4.48 -4.88 16.41
CA ARG A 125 3.91 -4.04 17.47
C ARG A 125 4.05 -4.73 18.82
N ILE A 126 3.80 -6.04 18.87
CA ILE A 126 3.97 -6.88 20.07
C ILE A 126 5.45 -6.83 20.50
N LEU A 127 6.39 -7.03 19.58
CA LEU A 127 7.82 -6.96 19.89
C LEU A 127 8.27 -5.59 20.42
N LYS A 128 7.69 -4.50 19.92
CA LYS A 128 7.96 -3.15 20.44
C LYS A 128 7.41 -2.93 21.84
N ALA A 129 6.22 -3.47 22.14
CA ALA A 129 5.63 -3.38 23.47
C ALA A 129 6.50 -4.09 24.52
N HIS A 130 7.14 -5.20 24.15
CA HIS A 130 8.05 -5.95 25.02
C HIS A 130 9.52 -5.50 24.94
N GLY A 131 9.86 -4.46 24.17
CA GLY A 131 11.24 -3.98 24.03
C GLY A 131 12.19 -4.94 23.27
N LEU A 132 11.66 -5.97 22.60
CA LEU A 132 12.42 -6.96 21.83
C LEU A 132 12.46 -6.64 20.32
N ALA A 133 12.18 -5.39 19.95
CA ALA A 133 12.15 -4.98 18.55
C ALA A 133 13.58 -4.73 18.04
N PRO A 134 13.89 -5.16 16.80
CA PRO A 134 15.18 -4.85 16.20
C PRO A 134 15.31 -3.34 15.96
N GLU A 135 16.49 -2.78 16.27
CA GLU A 135 16.79 -1.36 16.05
C GLU A 135 16.74 -0.99 14.57
N ILE A 136 17.31 -1.86 13.73
CA ILE A 136 17.30 -1.71 12.28
C ILE A 136 16.11 -2.49 11.71
N PRO A 137 15.28 -1.86 10.85
CA PRO A 137 14.22 -2.57 10.15
C PRO A 137 14.71 -3.79 9.36
N GLU A 138 13.97 -4.90 9.44
CA GLU A 138 14.33 -6.19 8.85
C GLU A 138 14.62 -6.10 7.33
N ASP A 139 13.82 -5.31 6.60
CA ASP A 139 13.98 -5.10 5.17
C ASP A 139 15.31 -4.41 4.82
N LEU A 140 15.72 -3.42 5.62
CA LEU A 140 16.98 -2.72 5.47
C LEU A 140 18.16 -3.63 5.82
N TYR A 141 18.06 -4.38 6.93
CA TYR A 141 19.07 -5.35 7.36
C TYR A 141 19.40 -6.37 6.27
N HIS A 142 18.38 -7.00 5.65
CA HIS A 142 18.61 -8.01 4.61
C HIS A 142 19.16 -7.44 3.31
N LEU A 143 18.86 -6.18 2.96
CA LEU A 143 19.48 -5.52 1.81
C LEU A 143 20.95 -5.22 2.05
N ILE A 144 21.31 -4.75 3.26
CA ILE A 144 22.70 -4.53 3.66
C ILE A 144 23.47 -5.86 3.64
N LYS A 145 22.89 -6.93 4.21
CA LYS A 145 23.45 -8.30 4.17
C LYS A 145 23.78 -8.75 2.74
N LYS A 146 22.85 -8.51 1.81
CA LYS A 146 23.03 -8.83 0.41
C LYS A 146 24.14 -7.99 -0.23
N ALA A 147 24.19 -6.69 0.05
CA ALA A 147 25.22 -5.79 -0.47
C ALA A 147 26.62 -6.19 0.01
N VAL A 148 26.78 -6.52 1.29
CA VAL A 148 28.05 -7.01 1.87
C VAL A 148 28.50 -8.30 1.20
N SER A 149 27.58 -9.26 0.99
CA SER A 149 27.89 -10.51 0.29
C SER A 149 28.35 -10.27 -1.16
N ILE A 150 27.68 -9.39 -1.91
CA ILE A 150 28.06 -9.03 -3.28
C ILE A 150 29.42 -8.33 -3.31
N ARG A 151 29.71 -7.45 -2.35
CA ARG A 151 31.03 -6.78 -2.25
C ARG A 151 32.16 -7.79 -2.01
N LYS A 152 31.97 -8.72 -1.06
CA LYS A 152 32.94 -9.79 -0.80
C LYS A 152 33.18 -10.69 -2.03
N HIS A 153 32.14 -10.92 -2.84
CA HIS A 153 32.28 -11.62 -4.13
C HIS A 153 33.11 -10.82 -5.14
N LEU A 154 32.84 -9.52 -5.27
CA LEU A 154 33.52 -8.61 -6.22
C LEU A 154 34.99 -8.35 -5.87
N GLU A 155 35.37 -8.42 -4.59
CA GLU A 155 36.77 -8.32 -4.16
C GLU A 155 37.65 -9.38 -4.81
N ARG A 156 37.12 -10.60 -4.96
CA ARG A 156 37.79 -11.72 -5.64
C ARG A 156 37.57 -11.66 -7.15
N ASN A 157 36.35 -11.32 -7.58
CA ASN A 157 35.91 -11.34 -8.97
C ASN A 157 35.76 -9.93 -9.56
N ARG A 158 36.88 -9.20 -9.71
CA ARG A 158 36.87 -7.79 -10.13
C ARG A 158 36.34 -7.56 -11.55
N LYS A 159 36.34 -8.58 -12.40
CA LYS A 159 35.87 -8.50 -13.80
C LYS A 159 34.36 -8.73 -13.96
N ASP A 160 33.65 -9.11 -12.90
CA ASP A 160 32.21 -9.40 -12.94
C ASP A 160 31.39 -8.09 -13.00
N LYS A 161 31.01 -7.70 -14.22
CA LYS A 161 30.22 -6.50 -14.50
C LYS A 161 28.75 -6.64 -14.08
N ASP A 162 28.19 -7.85 -14.10
CA ASP A 162 26.79 -8.10 -13.75
C ASP A 162 26.58 -7.96 -12.24
N SER A 163 27.46 -8.55 -11.42
CA SER A 163 27.42 -8.36 -9.97
C SER A 163 27.65 -6.90 -9.57
N LYS A 164 28.51 -6.16 -10.30
CA LYS A 164 28.71 -4.72 -10.09
C LYS A 164 27.43 -3.92 -10.38
N PHE A 165 26.73 -4.25 -11.47
CA PHE A 165 25.43 -3.64 -11.78
C PHE A 165 24.39 -3.95 -10.71
N ARG A 166 24.28 -5.22 -10.27
CA ARG A 166 23.35 -5.63 -9.21
C ARG A 166 23.66 -4.95 -7.87
N LEU A 167 24.93 -4.73 -7.52
CA LEU A 167 25.32 -3.98 -6.32
C LEU A 167 24.74 -2.56 -6.36
N ILE A 168 24.87 -1.85 -7.48
CA ILE A 168 24.32 -0.49 -7.66
C ILE A 168 22.80 -0.49 -7.44
N LEU A 169 22.09 -1.50 -7.95
CA LEU A 169 20.64 -1.63 -7.75
C LEU A 169 20.29 -1.84 -6.27
N VAL A 170 21.03 -2.70 -5.56
CA VAL A 170 20.81 -2.97 -4.13
C VAL A 170 21.11 -1.73 -3.28
N GLU A 171 22.22 -1.04 -3.53
CA GLU A 171 22.58 0.19 -2.80
C GLU A 171 21.58 1.31 -3.04
N SER A 172 21.08 1.46 -4.27
CA SER A 172 20.00 2.39 -4.59
C SER A 172 18.71 2.07 -3.79
N ARG A 173 18.36 0.78 -3.62
CA ARG A 173 17.23 0.37 -2.76
C ARG A 173 17.46 0.70 -1.30
N ILE A 174 18.67 0.48 -0.77
CA ILE A 174 19.05 0.82 0.61
C ILE A 174 18.86 2.32 0.84
N HIS A 175 19.38 3.18 -0.04
CA HIS A 175 19.24 4.63 0.09
C HIS A 175 17.76 5.09 0.03
N ARG A 176 16.95 4.47 -0.83
CA ARG A 176 15.50 4.76 -0.91
C ARG A 176 14.78 4.39 0.38
N LEU A 177 15.04 3.21 0.95
CA LEU A 177 14.43 2.78 2.21
C LEU A 177 14.93 3.61 3.40
N ALA A 178 16.23 3.92 3.45
CA ALA A 178 16.80 4.76 4.48
C ALA A 178 16.10 6.13 4.52
N ARG A 179 15.88 6.78 3.36
CA ARG A 179 15.11 8.05 3.29
C ARG A 179 13.70 7.90 3.84
N TYR A 180 13.00 6.83 3.49
CA TYR A 180 11.65 6.55 4.01
C TYR A 180 11.64 6.38 5.53
N TYR A 181 12.61 5.65 6.07
CA TYR A 181 12.69 5.38 7.50
C TYR A 181 13.14 6.58 8.35
N LYS A 182 13.98 7.46 7.79
CA LYS A 182 14.26 8.77 8.37
C LYS A 182 13.00 9.64 8.43
N LYS A 183 12.25 9.72 7.32
CA LYS A 183 10.98 10.48 7.26
C LYS A 183 9.94 9.96 8.27
N THR A 184 9.86 8.65 8.46
CA THR A 184 8.94 8.01 9.41
C THR A 184 9.48 7.94 10.84
N LYS A 185 10.65 8.55 11.12
CA LYS A 185 11.30 8.60 12.44
C LYS A 185 11.59 7.21 13.05
N LYS A 186 11.74 6.18 12.21
CA LYS A 186 12.18 4.84 12.68
C LYS A 186 13.70 4.70 12.72
N LEU A 187 14.42 5.57 12.02
CA LEU A 187 15.88 5.67 12.06
C LEU A 187 16.28 7.09 12.49
N PRO A 188 17.45 7.25 13.13
CA PRO A 188 17.96 8.57 13.45
C PRO A 188 18.27 9.35 12.16
N PRO A 189 18.11 10.69 12.15
CA PRO A 189 18.31 11.50 10.94
C PRO A 189 19.75 11.42 10.42
N VAL A 190 20.70 11.26 11.34
CA VAL A 190 22.15 11.13 11.08
C VAL A 190 22.52 9.80 10.43
N TRP A 191 21.65 8.78 10.50
CA TRP A 191 21.95 7.43 10.02
C TRP A 191 22.39 7.44 8.54
N LYS A 192 23.52 6.84 8.21
CA LYS A 192 24.04 6.77 6.85
C LYS A 192 24.51 5.36 6.54
N TYR A 193 24.22 4.89 5.33
CA TYR A 193 24.78 3.65 4.84
C TYR A 193 26.20 3.93 4.35
N GLU A 194 27.18 3.33 5.04
CA GLU A 194 28.58 3.35 4.65
C GLU A 194 29.03 1.92 4.38
N SER A 195 29.64 1.70 3.22
CA SER A 195 29.96 0.34 2.77
C SER A 195 31.06 -0.34 3.58
N THR A 196 31.94 0.43 4.19
CA THR A 196 33.04 -0.05 5.05
C THR A 196 32.53 -0.54 6.40
N THR A 197 31.56 0.15 6.98
CA THR A 197 30.95 -0.20 8.28
C THR A 197 29.76 -1.14 8.13
N ALA A 198 29.24 -1.35 6.93
CA ALA A 198 28.10 -2.23 6.67
C ALA A 198 28.29 -3.67 7.19
N SER A 199 29.53 -4.16 7.19
CA SER A 199 29.86 -5.50 7.66
C SER A 199 29.65 -5.69 9.17
N THR A 200 29.88 -4.65 9.98
CA THR A 200 29.70 -4.73 11.44
C THR A 200 28.25 -4.66 11.87
N LEU A 201 27.38 -4.09 11.02
CA LEU A 201 25.94 -3.98 11.26
C LEU A 201 25.18 -5.29 10.98
N VAL A 202 25.85 -6.27 10.36
CA VAL A 202 25.22 -7.51 9.85
C VAL A 202 25.95 -8.77 10.32
N ALA A 203 26.92 -8.61 11.22
CA ALA A 203 27.65 -9.71 11.85
C ALA A 203 26.77 -10.46 12.84
#